data_AF-A0A7Z0CKB3-F1
#
_entry.id   AF-A0A7Z0CKB3-F1
#
_cell.length_a   1.000
_cell.length_b   1.000
_cell.length_c   1.000
_cell.angle_alpha   90.00
_cell.angle_beta   90.00
_cell.angle_gamma   90.00
#
_symmetry.space_group_name_H-M   'P 1'
#
loop_
_entity.id
_entity.type
_entity.pdbx_description
1 polymer ?
#
loop_
_entity_poly.entity_id
_entity_poly.type
_entity_poly.pdbx_seq_one_letter_code
_entity_poly.pdbx_strand_id
1 'polypeptide(L)'
;MARTDVLVDGDWLEERLGAPGVVVIEVDENTAAHATNHIPGSTSLDWSTDLREVPRRDVVGQARFAALLGRHGVTNDDTVVLYGGDNNWFAAYAYWVFKLYGHTDVRLLDGGRKKWELEGRPLDNLVTHRPETTYTAGPADPALRAFRDDVVAGIGVRQVVDVRSPAEFSGEILAPAHFPQEQPQVPGHVPTAVNVPWSQAAAEDGSFRSDDELRALYGAAGLSLDDSPVTVYCRVGERSAHTWFVLHELLDLPDVRNYDGSWVEYGSLVGVPVEV
;
A
#
# COMPACT_ATOMS: atom_id res chain seq x y z
N MET A 1 -12.23 -8.66 -10.68
CA MET A 1 -13.13 -8.50 -9.51
C MET A 1 -13.96 -7.22 -9.66
N ALA A 2 -15.02 -6.97 -8.86
CA ALA A 2 -15.70 -5.67 -8.91
C ALA A 2 -14.98 -4.66 -8.00
N ARG A 3 -14.85 -3.39 -8.42
CA ARG A 3 -14.21 -2.33 -7.63
C ARG A 3 -14.77 -2.22 -6.19
N THR A 4 -16.07 -2.49 -6.02
CA THR A 4 -16.76 -2.48 -4.73
C THR A 4 -16.38 -3.60 -3.76
N ASP A 5 -15.71 -4.65 -4.26
CA ASP A 5 -15.23 -5.77 -3.44
C ASP A 5 -14.00 -5.37 -2.62
N VAL A 6 -13.26 -4.35 -3.07
CA VAL A 6 -11.95 -3.94 -2.53
C VAL A 6 -11.88 -2.47 -2.14
N LEU A 7 -12.87 -1.67 -2.53
CA LEU A 7 -12.94 -0.23 -2.33
C LEU A 7 -14.37 0.17 -1.91
N VAL A 8 -14.50 0.95 -0.85
CA VAL A 8 -15.78 1.46 -0.34
C VAL A 8 -15.75 2.99 -0.26
N ASP A 9 -16.89 3.64 -0.44
CA ASP A 9 -17.00 5.10 -0.27
C ASP A 9 -17.38 5.49 1.17
N GLY A 10 -17.41 6.80 1.44
CA GLY A 10 -17.77 7.35 2.74
C GLY A 10 -19.20 7.01 3.16
N ASP A 11 -20.15 6.99 2.23
CA ASP A 11 -21.55 6.67 2.52
C ASP A 11 -21.70 5.23 2.99
N TRP A 12 -21.07 4.28 2.28
CA TRP A 12 -21.06 2.88 2.64
C TRP A 12 -20.53 2.65 4.05
N LEU A 13 -19.42 3.33 4.38
CA LEU A 13 -18.76 3.18 5.68
C LEU A 13 -19.58 3.83 6.80
N GLU A 14 -20.09 5.04 6.59
CA GLU A 14 -20.89 5.77 7.58
C GLU A 14 -22.14 4.99 7.99
N GLU A 15 -22.83 4.36 7.03
CA GLU A 15 -23.98 3.48 7.30
C GLU A 15 -23.64 2.22 8.13
N ARG A 16 -22.36 1.84 8.18
CA ARG A 16 -21.87 0.59 8.78
C ARG A 16 -20.96 0.80 9.98
N LEU A 17 -20.79 2.04 10.45
CA LEU A 17 -20.05 2.31 11.66
C LEU A 17 -20.69 1.56 12.84
N GLY A 18 -19.88 0.73 13.51
CA GLY A 18 -20.34 -0.11 14.62
C GLY A 18 -21.14 -1.36 14.22
N ALA A 19 -21.30 -1.65 12.92
CA ALA A 19 -21.94 -2.88 12.47
C ALA A 19 -21.11 -4.12 12.90
N PRO A 20 -21.76 -5.21 13.36
CA PRO A 20 -21.05 -6.46 13.64
C PRO A 20 -20.30 -6.97 12.41
N GLY A 21 -19.05 -7.41 12.60
CA GLY A 21 -18.21 -7.91 11.51
C GLY A 21 -17.56 -6.84 10.63
N VAL A 22 -17.75 -5.54 10.91
CA VAL A 22 -17.00 -4.46 10.24
C VAL A 22 -15.97 -3.89 11.21
N VAL A 23 -14.70 -3.85 10.78
CA VAL A 23 -13.60 -3.26 11.57
C VAL A 23 -12.93 -2.17 10.76
N VAL A 24 -12.94 -0.96 11.31
CA VAL A 24 -12.32 0.21 10.70
C VAL A 24 -10.96 0.43 11.36
N ILE A 25 -9.92 0.58 10.55
CA ILE A 25 -8.55 0.76 11.02
C ILE A 25 -7.89 1.91 10.27
N GLU A 26 -7.46 2.93 11.01
CA GLU A 26 -6.61 4.00 10.49
C GLU A 26 -5.16 3.51 10.42
N VAL A 27 -4.49 3.73 9.30
CA VAL A 27 -3.08 3.37 9.10
C VAL A 27 -2.33 4.57 8.55
N ASP A 28 -1.33 5.01 9.31
CA ASP A 28 -0.43 6.10 8.93
C ASP A 28 1.02 5.77 9.36
N GLU A 29 1.97 6.65 9.02
CA GLU A 29 3.37 6.51 9.43
C GLU A 29 3.49 6.30 10.95
N ASN A 30 2.67 7.04 11.70
CA ASN A 30 2.46 6.94 13.14
C ASN A 30 1.01 7.25 13.52
N THR A 31 0.62 6.96 14.77
CA THR A 31 -0.77 7.09 15.25
C THR A 31 -1.13 8.48 15.80
N ALA A 32 -0.31 9.51 15.60
CA ALA A 32 -0.56 10.83 16.19
C ALA A 32 -1.80 11.53 15.62
N ALA A 33 -2.09 11.34 14.33
CA ALA A 33 -3.31 11.87 13.70
C ALA A 33 -4.56 11.24 14.31
N HIS A 34 -4.62 9.91 14.36
CA HIS A 34 -5.68 9.14 15.01
C HIS A 34 -5.92 9.57 16.47
N ALA A 35 -4.85 9.78 17.24
CA ALA A 35 -4.94 10.22 18.64
C ALA A 35 -5.59 11.61 18.83
N THR A 36 -5.58 12.46 17.80
CA THR A 36 -6.24 13.77 17.83
C THR A 36 -7.74 13.61 17.59
N ASN A 37 -8.09 12.92 16.51
CA ASN A 37 -9.45 12.52 16.14
C ASN A 37 -9.40 11.48 15.00
N HIS A 38 -10.47 10.72 14.85
CA HIS A 38 -10.54 9.61 13.90
C HIS A 38 -12.00 9.27 13.55
N ILE A 39 -12.19 8.42 12.53
CA ILE A 39 -13.52 7.89 12.19
C ILE A 39 -14.08 7.13 13.39
N PRO A 40 -15.33 7.39 13.82
CA PRO A 40 -15.90 6.79 15.01
C PRO A 40 -15.78 5.26 15.06
N GLY A 41 -15.27 4.75 16.18
CA GLY A 41 -15.09 3.30 16.38
C GLY A 41 -13.92 2.68 15.61
N SER A 42 -13.06 3.49 14.97
CA SER A 42 -11.84 2.98 14.33
C SER A 42 -10.71 2.75 15.33
N THR A 43 -9.95 1.68 15.13
CA THR A 43 -8.65 1.49 15.79
C THR A 43 -7.53 2.04 14.89
N SER A 44 -6.27 1.99 15.32
CA SER A 44 -5.15 2.43 14.51
C SER A 44 -3.99 1.43 14.48
N LEU A 45 -3.26 1.40 13.37
CA LEU A 45 -2.00 0.68 13.22
C LEU A 45 -0.89 1.66 12.87
N ASP A 46 0.24 1.52 13.54
CA ASP A 46 1.43 2.30 13.26
C ASP A 46 2.28 1.56 12.21
N TRP A 47 2.48 2.15 11.03
CA TRP A 47 3.27 1.50 9.99
C TRP A 47 4.69 1.17 10.47
N SER A 48 5.32 2.11 11.17
CA SER A 48 6.73 2.02 11.54
C SER A 48 6.98 0.97 12.61
N THR A 49 6.05 0.81 13.55
CA THR A 49 6.20 -0.08 14.70
C THR A 49 5.39 -1.35 14.58
N ASP A 50 4.17 -1.36 14.05
CA ASP A 50 3.31 -2.55 14.00
C ASP A 50 3.52 -3.40 12.75
N LEU A 51 3.70 -2.77 11.59
CA LEU A 51 3.69 -3.45 10.29
C LEU A 51 5.08 -3.81 9.74
N ARG A 52 6.14 -3.44 10.47
CA ARG A 52 7.52 -3.76 10.13
C ARG A 52 8.13 -4.71 11.14
N GLU A 53 8.96 -5.62 10.66
CA GLU A 53 9.80 -6.46 11.52
C GLU A 53 10.93 -5.62 12.14
N VAL A 54 11.32 -5.95 13.37
CA VAL A 54 12.45 -5.32 14.07
C VAL A 54 13.19 -6.40 14.86
N PRO A 55 14.52 -6.54 14.71
CA PRO A 55 15.46 -5.64 14.03
C PRO A 55 15.67 -5.91 12.52
N ARG A 56 14.96 -6.86 11.91
CA ARG A 56 15.14 -7.19 10.49
C ARG A 56 14.38 -6.19 9.62
N ARG A 57 14.97 -5.74 8.50
CA ARG A 57 14.21 -4.96 7.50
C ARG A 57 13.32 -5.92 6.70
N ASP A 58 12.10 -6.11 7.18
CA ASP A 58 11.09 -6.98 6.57
C ASP A 58 9.69 -6.48 6.95
N VAL A 59 8.67 -7.01 6.29
CA VAL A 59 7.27 -6.88 6.72
C VAL A 59 7.09 -7.61 8.05
N VAL A 60 6.11 -7.19 8.85
CA VAL A 60 5.76 -7.87 10.12
C VAL A 60 5.57 -9.37 9.92
N GLY A 61 6.29 -10.21 10.68
CA GLY A 61 6.18 -11.67 10.50
C GLY A 61 4.79 -12.22 10.80
N GLN A 62 4.41 -13.33 10.14
CA GLN A 62 3.10 -14.00 10.21
C GLN A 62 2.52 -14.11 11.64
N ALA A 63 3.30 -14.64 12.60
CA ALA A 63 2.84 -14.83 13.97
C ALA A 63 2.56 -13.49 14.69
N ARG A 64 3.36 -12.48 14.38
CA ARG A 64 3.22 -11.14 14.96
C ARG A 64 2.05 -10.39 14.33
N PHE A 65 1.82 -10.55 13.04
CA PHE A 65 0.64 -10.03 12.35
C PHE A 65 -0.64 -10.66 12.93
N ALA A 66 -0.66 -11.97 13.14
CA ALA A 66 -1.79 -12.65 13.78
C ALA A 66 -2.05 -12.14 15.20
N ALA A 67 -1.00 -12.00 16.02
CA ALA A 67 -1.13 -11.47 17.37
C ALA A 67 -1.58 -9.99 17.37
N LEU A 68 -1.12 -9.20 16.41
CA LEU A 68 -1.52 -7.80 16.22
C LEU A 68 -3.04 -7.74 15.96
N LEU A 69 -3.53 -8.40 14.91
CA LEU A 69 -4.96 -8.39 14.58
C LEU A 69 -5.85 -8.93 15.71
N GLY A 70 -5.38 -9.97 16.41
CA GLY A 70 -6.07 -10.48 17.61
C GLY A 70 -6.26 -9.40 18.68
N ARG A 71 -5.22 -8.59 18.97
CA ARG A 71 -5.31 -7.46 19.93
C ARG A 71 -6.22 -6.34 19.47
N HIS A 72 -6.33 -6.12 18.16
CA HIS A 72 -7.27 -5.17 17.57
C HIS A 72 -8.71 -5.72 17.47
N GLY A 73 -8.95 -6.94 17.96
CA GLY A 73 -10.28 -7.55 17.94
C GLY A 73 -10.78 -7.83 16.53
N VAL A 74 -9.87 -8.21 15.62
CA VAL A 74 -10.16 -8.61 14.24
C VAL A 74 -10.21 -10.13 14.16
N THR A 75 -11.32 -10.66 13.63
CA THR A 75 -11.47 -12.07 13.29
C THR A 75 -11.12 -12.31 11.81
N ASN A 76 -10.92 -13.57 11.42
CA ASN A 76 -10.66 -13.94 10.02
C ASN A 76 -11.86 -13.67 9.08
N ASP A 77 -13.08 -13.55 9.63
CA ASP A 77 -14.33 -13.37 8.89
C ASP A 77 -14.80 -11.91 8.86
N ASP A 78 -14.11 -11.01 9.56
CA ASP A 78 -14.45 -9.59 9.59
C ASP A 78 -14.17 -8.95 8.23
N THR A 79 -15.04 -8.02 7.81
CA THR A 79 -14.74 -7.04 6.78
C THR A 79 -13.86 -5.95 7.39
N VAL A 80 -12.60 -5.87 6.96
CA VAL A 80 -11.65 -4.84 7.42
C VAL A 80 -11.61 -3.67 6.43
N VAL A 81 -11.95 -2.48 6.91
CA VAL A 81 -11.85 -1.24 6.13
C VAL A 81 -10.66 -0.42 6.61
N LEU A 82 -9.68 -0.26 5.72
CA LEU A 82 -8.46 0.49 5.98
C LEU A 82 -8.59 1.90 5.38
N TYR A 83 -8.11 2.90 6.13
CA TYR A 83 -8.02 4.27 5.66
C TYR A 83 -6.79 4.96 6.28
N GLY A 84 -6.35 6.07 5.71
CA GLY A 84 -5.25 6.84 6.29
C GLY A 84 -5.11 8.22 5.65
N GLY A 85 -4.11 8.97 6.09
CA GLY A 85 -3.68 10.22 5.46
C GLY A 85 -3.04 10.02 4.08
N ASP A 86 -2.57 11.12 3.49
CA ASP A 86 -1.71 11.14 2.31
C ASP A 86 -2.21 10.26 1.13
N ASN A 87 -3.51 10.36 0.83
CA ASN A 87 -4.18 9.57 -0.20
C ASN A 87 -4.00 8.04 -0.01
N ASN A 88 -4.14 7.56 1.24
CA ASN A 88 -4.14 6.15 1.62
C ASN A 88 -2.82 5.39 1.39
N TRP A 89 -1.67 6.03 1.19
CA TRP A 89 -0.46 5.27 0.84
C TRP A 89 -0.04 4.22 1.90
N PHE A 90 -0.14 4.51 3.21
CA PHE A 90 0.10 3.52 4.27
C PHE A 90 -1.07 2.55 4.46
N ALA A 91 -2.31 2.99 4.25
CA ALA A 91 -3.47 2.11 4.24
C ALA A 91 -3.40 1.07 3.12
N ALA A 92 -2.92 1.45 1.93
CA ALA A 92 -2.68 0.54 0.81
C ALA A 92 -1.50 -0.43 1.09
N TYR A 93 -0.47 0.03 1.81
CA TYR A 93 0.57 -0.88 2.31
C TYR A 93 0.00 -1.91 3.29
N ALA A 94 -0.80 -1.48 4.27
CA ALA A 94 -1.49 -2.40 5.16
C ALA A 94 -2.39 -3.36 4.39
N TYR A 95 -3.17 -2.87 3.42
CA TYR A 95 -4.00 -3.71 2.55
C TYR A 95 -3.15 -4.82 1.92
N TRP A 96 -2.01 -4.47 1.31
CA TRP A 96 -1.11 -5.45 0.71
C TRP A 96 -0.59 -6.48 1.75
N VAL A 97 -0.26 -6.07 2.97
CA VAL A 97 0.14 -7.00 4.06
C VAL A 97 -1.03 -7.93 4.47
N PHE A 98 -2.25 -7.42 4.55
CA PHE A 98 -3.45 -8.24 4.82
C PHE A 98 -3.65 -9.30 3.74
N LYS A 99 -3.51 -8.93 2.46
CA LYS A 99 -3.58 -9.87 1.33
C LYS A 99 -2.43 -10.86 1.34
N LEU A 100 -1.22 -10.40 1.64
CA LEU A 100 -0.02 -11.25 1.77
C LEU A 100 -0.24 -12.38 2.78
N TYR A 101 -0.95 -12.10 3.87
CA TYR A 101 -1.29 -13.08 4.92
C TYR A 101 -2.69 -13.70 4.79
N GLY A 102 -3.34 -13.53 3.63
CA GLY A 102 -4.56 -14.25 3.27
C GLY A 102 -5.84 -13.77 3.94
N HIS A 103 -5.90 -12.52 4.42
CA HIS A 103 -7.18 -11.94 4.83
C HIS A 103 -8.08 -11.77 3.61
N THR A 104 -9.33 -12.24 3.70
CA THR A 104 -10.19 -12.35 2.52
C THR A 104 -10.92 -11.04 2.21
N ASP A 105 -11.63 -10.46 3.18
CA ASP A 105 -12.43 -9.24 2.99
C ASP A 105 -11.75 -8.03 3.63
N VAL A 106 -10.74 -7.51 2.93
CA VAL A 106 -10.09 -6.22 3.26
C VAL A 106 -10.39 -5.23 2.15
N ARG A 107 -10.68 -3.98 2.53
CA ARG A 107 -11.08 -2.90 1.63
C ARG A 107 -10.36 -1.60 1.99
N LEU A 108 -10.18 -0.72 1.01
CA LEU A 108 -9.79 0.67 1.25
C LEU A 108 -11.03 1.59 1.28
N LEU A 109 -11.02 2.58 2.17
CA LEU A 109 -11.94 3.72 2.08
C LEU A 109 -11.45 4.66 0.97
N ASP A 110 -12.22 4.83 -0.11
CA ASP A 110 -11.84 5.66 -1.24
C ASP A 110 -11.65 7.12 -0.82
N GLY A 111 -10.47 7.67 -1.09
CA GLY A 111 -10.08 9.00 -0.65
C GLY A 111 -9.61 9.11 0.82
N GLY A 112 -9.76 8.04 1.59
CA GLY A 112 -9.19 7.91 2.92
C GLY A 112 -9.65 9.00 3.88
N ARG A 113 -8.75 9.38 4.79
CA ARG A 113 -9.00 10.44 5.77
C ARG A 113 -9.28 11.79 5.12
N LYS A 114 -8.55 12.11 4.04
CA LYS A 114 -8.65 13.38 3.32
C LYS A 114 -10.08 13.62 2.80
N LYS A 115 -10.64 12.65 2.09
CA LYS A 115 -11.99 12.77 1.53
C LYS A 115 -13.07 12.78 2.62
N TRP A 116 -12.91 11.95 3.66
CA TRP A 116 -13.80 11.95 4.82
C TRP A 116 -13.90 13.33 5.47
N GLU A 117 -12.76 14.01 5.67
CA GLU A 117 -12.68 15.37 6.21
C GLU A 117 -13.26 16.42 5.24
N LEU A 118 -12.95 16.32 3.93
CA LEU A 118 -13.47 17.22 2.91
C LEU A 118 -15.00 17.17 2.80
N GLU A 119 -15.59 16.00 3.00
CA GLU A 119 -17.05 15.80 3.00
C GLU A 119 -17.70 16.22 4.33
N GLY A 120 -16.93 16.64 5.33
CA GLY A 120 -17.42 17.09 6.62
C GLY A 120 -18.06 15.98 7.45
N ARG A 121 -17.64 14.73 7.23
CA ARG A 121 -18.19 13.56 7.94
C ARG A 121 -17.72 13.53 9.40
N PRO A 122 -18.46 12.85 10.29
CA PRO A 122 -18.16 12.83 11.71
C PRO A 122 -16.77 12.28 12.01
N LEU A 123 -16.06 12.96 12.91
CA LEU A 123 -14.88 12.46 13.58
C LEU A 123 -15.14 12.50 15.08
N ASP A 124 -14.58 11.55 15.82
CA ASP A 124 -14.54 11.59 17.28
C ASP A 124 -13.09 11.46 17.78
N ASN A 125 -12.91 11.50 19.09
CA ASN A 125 -11.64 11.28 19.76
C ASN A 125 -11.77 10.25 20.89
N LEU A 126 -12.78 9.38 20.80
CA LEU A 126 -13.04 8.38 21.80
C LEU A 126 -12.16 7.17 21.54
N VAL A 127 -11.35 6.80 22.53
CA VAL A 127 -10.50 5.61 22.41
C VAL A 127 -11.37 4.38 22.15
N THR A 128 -11.21 3.78 20.98
CA THR A 128 -11.88 2.54 20.60
C THR A 128 -11.21 1.35 21.27
N HIS A 129 -11.95 0.62 22.09
CA HIS A 129 -11.50 -0.66 22.64
C HIS A 129 -12.36 -1.80 22.10
N ARG A 130 -11.74 -2.73 21.36
CA ARG A 130 -12.37 -3.96 20.89
C ARG A 130 -11.94 -5.13 21.77
N PRO A 131 -12.81 -6.10 22.11
CA PRO A 131 -12.39 -7.31 22.77
C PRO A 131 -11.35 -8.06 21.95
N GLU A 132 -10.30 -8.57 22.59
CA GLU A 132 -9.30 -9.38 21.89
C GLU A 132 -9.96 -10.62 21.26
N THR A 133 -9.40 -11.04 20.13
CA THR A 133 -9.87 -12.19 19.34
C THR A 133 -8.71 -13.11 19.01
N THR A 134 -9.03 -14.29 18.47
CA THR A 134 -8.03 -15.16 17.85
C THR A 134 -8.04 -14.95 16.35
N TYR A 135 -6.93 -14.47 15.81
CA TYR A 135 -6.71 -14.34 14.39
C TYR A 135 -5.67 -15.35 13.92
N THR A 136 -5.89 -16.00 12.77
CA THR A 136 -4.92 -16.90 12.14
C THR A 136 -4.45 -16.31 10.83
N ALA A 137 -3.17 -15.92 10.75
CA ALA A 137 -2.55 -15.48 9.50
C ALA A 137 -2.11 -16.69 8.66
N GLY A 138 -2.32 -16.64 7.34
CA GLY A 138 -1.74 -17.58 6.39
C GLY A 138 -0.23 -17.37 6.22
N PRO A 139 0.48 -18.28 5.52
CA PRO A 139 1.86 -17.99 5.08
C PRO A 139 1.86 -16.81 4.12
N ALA A 140 2.98 -16.08 4.04
CA ALA A 140 3.14 -15.00 3.08
C ALA A 140 3.02 -15.53 1.63
N ASP A 141 2.11 -14.95 0.84
CA ASP A 141 1.91 -15.34 -0.56
C ASP A 141 3.06 -14.80 -1.46
N PRO A 142 3.92 -15.68 -2.02
CA PRO A 142 5.00 -15.25 -2.90
C PRO A 142 4.50 -14.66 -4.23
N ALA A 143 3.24 -14.86 -4.61
CA ALA A 143 2.68 -14.29 -5.83
C ALA A 143 2.47 -12.77 -5.74
N LEU A 144 2.43 -12.20 -4.52
CA LEU A 144 2.17 -10.77 -4.29
C LEU A 144 3.44 -9.95 -3.99
N ARG A 145 4.58 -10.63 -3.82
CA ARG A 145 5.84 -10.03 -3.34
C ARG A 145 6.99 -10.42 -4.27
N ALA A 146 7.79 -9.43 -4.67
CA ALA A 146 9.04 -9.66 -5.38
C ALA A 146 10.23 -9.38 -4.45
N PHE A 147 11.30 -10.15 -4.57
CA PHE A 147 12.57 -9.90 -3.91
C PHE A 147 13.62 -9.39 -4.90
N ARG A 148 14.74 -8.86 -4.41
CA ARG A 148 15.82 -8.32 -5.27
C ARG A 148 16.25 -9.26 -6.40
N ASP A 149 16.31 -10.57 -6.15
CA ASP A 149 16.79 -11.55 -7.13
C ASP A 149 15.74 -11.76 -8.23
N ASP A 150 14.44 -11.67 -7.89
CA ASP A 150 13.34 -11.67 -8.87
C ASP A 150 13.36 -10.42 -9.74
N VAL A 151 13.67 -9.26 -9.14
CA VAL A 151 13.75 -7.96 -9.86
C VAL A 151 14.90 -7.98 -10.86
N VAL A 152 16.09 -8.42 -10.44
CA VAL A 152 17.26 -8.50 -11.32
C VAL A 152 17.03 -9.51 -12.45
N ALA A 153 16.46 -10.68 -12.15
CA ALA A 153 16.12 -11.68 -13.17
C ALA A 153 14.98 -11.24 -14.10
N GLY A 154 14.12 -10.32 -13.64
CA GLY A 154 12.97 -9.81 -14.37
C GLY A 154 13.26 -8.69 -15.36
N ILE A 155 14.47 -8.12 -15.39
CA ILE A 155 14.82 -7.02 -16.30
C ILE A 155 14.63 -7.45 -17.76
N GLY A 156 13.79 -6.71 -18.50
CA GLY A 156 13.44 -7.02 -19.88
C GLY A 156 12.53 -8.24 -20.08
N VAL A 157 12.09 -8.89 -19.00
CA VAL A 157 11.19 -10.07 -19.02
C VAL A 157 9.84 -9.74 -18.39
N ARG A 158 9.85 -8.99 -17.28
CA ARG A 158 8.67 -8.47 -16.59
C ARG A 158 8.61 -6.96 -16.77
N GLN A 159 7.41 -6.41 -16.79
CA GLN A 159 7.24 -4.97 -16.80
C GLN A 159 7.61 -4.42 -15.42
N VAL A 160 8.39 -3.34 -15.38
CA VAL A 160 8.81 -2.72 -14.12
C VAL A 160 8.26 -1.30 -14.05
N VAL A 161 7.57 -0.97 -12.96
CA VAL A 161 7.01 0.37 -12.73
C VAL A 161 7.71 1.02 -11.54
N ASP A 162 8.43 2.10 -11.81
CA ASP A 162 8.99 2.98 -10.80
C ASP A 162 8.00 4.10 -10.48
N VAL A 163 7.53 4.14 -9.24
CA VAL A 163 6.49 5.10 -8.81
C VAL A 163 7.04 6.33 -8.08
N ARG A 164 8.37 6.50 -8.08
CA ARG A 164 9.05 7.66 -7.52
C ARG A 164 8.90 8.89 -8.42
N SER A 165 9.38 10.04 -7.94
CA SER A 165 9.36 11.27 -8.73
C SER A 165 10.25 11.16 -9.99
N PRO A 166 9.97 11.95 -11.04
CA PRO A 166 10.81 11.94 -12.24
C PRO A 166 12.29 12.25 -11.97
N ALA A 167 12.57 13.12 -11.00
CA ALA A 167 13.95 13.48 -10.63
C ALA A 167 14.69 12.33 -9.91
N GLU A 168 13.99 11.51 -9.13
CA GLU A 168 14.56 10.28 -8.56
C GLU A 168 14.79 9.22 -9.64
N PHE A 169 13.83 9.09 -10.58
CA PHE A 169 13.89 8.13 -11.68
C PHE A 169 15.06 8.42 -12.63
N SER A 170 15.23 9.66 -13.09
CA SER A 170 16.32 10.07 -13.98
C SER A 170 17.68 10.16 -13.30
N GLY A 171 17.74 9.88 -12.00
CA GLY A 171 18.94 10.01 -11.18
C GLY A 171 19.45 11.43 -10.97
N GLU A 172 18.62 12.46 -11.22
CA GLU A 172 18.94 13.85 -10.91
C GLU A 172 19.11 14.05 -9.40
N ILE A 173 18.30 13.36 -8.60
CA ILE A 173 18.42 13.31 -7.14
C ILE A 173 18.51 11.87 -6.64
N LEU A 174 19.23 11.68 -5.53
CA LEU A 174 19.40 10.37 -4.89
C LEU A 174 18.11 9.91 -4.19
N ALA A 175 17.58 10.79 -3.33
CA ALA A 175 16.30 10.72 -2.67
C ALA A 175 15.99 12.10 -2.06
N PRO A 176 14.73 12.40 -1.69
CA PRO A 176 14.39 13.68 -1.05
C PRO A 176 15.17 13.91 0.25
N ALA A 177 15.67 15.13 0.46
CA ALA A 177 16.58 15.46 1.57
C ALA A 177 15.97 15.27 2.98
N HIS A 178 14.64 15.29 3.10
CA HIS A 178 13.93 15.14 4.37
C HIS A 178 13.70 13.68 4.80
N PHE A 179 14.09 12.69 3.97
CA PHE A 179 14.00 11.26 4.30
C PHE A 179 15.40 10.61 4.37
N PRO A 180 16.18 10.84 5.45
CA PRO A 180 17.56 10.34 5.55
C PRO A 180 17.65 8.81 5.67
N GLN A 181 16.59 8.13 6.12
CA GLN A 181 16.55 6.67 6.23
C GLN A 181 16.26 5.97 4.89
N GLU A 182 15.90 6.72 3.85
CA GLU A 182 15.50 6.20 2.54
C GLU A 182 16.54 6.47 1.45
N GLN A 183 17.82 6.58 1.84
CA GLN A 183 18.91 6.92 0.92
C GLN A 183 19.54 5.66 0.32
N PRO A 184 19.53 5.47 -1.01
CA PRO A 184 20.33 4.46 -1.71
C PRO A 184 21.81 4.85 -1.78
N GLN A 185 22.69 3.95 -2.24
CA GLN A 185 24.10 4.29 -2.54
C GLN A 185 24.27 4.95 -3.92
N VAL A 186 23.37 4.69 -4.87
CA VAL A 186 23.41 5.27 -6.23
C VAL A 186 22.05 5.82 -6.68
N PRO A 187 22.02 6.88 -7.51
CA PRO A 187 20.80 7.37 -8.15
C PRO A 187 20.45 6.55 -9.40
N GLY A 188 19.30 6.83 -10.03
CA GLY A 188 18.83 6.16 -11.24
C GLY A 188 17.64 5.25 -10.98
N HIS A 189 17.38 4.31 -11.90
CA HIS A 189 16.27 3.36 -11.84
C HIS A 189 16.68 1.95 -12.31
N VAL A 190 15.82 0.96 -12.06
CA VAL A 190 16.00 -0.41 -12.58
C VAL A 190 15.89 -0.35 -14.10
N PRO A 191 16.83 -0.91 -14.88
CA PRO A 191 16.75 -0.88 -16.35
C PRO A 191 15.40 -1.44 -16.85
N THR A 192 14.91 -0.90 -17.96
CA THR A 192 13.59 -1.19 -18.55
C THR A 192 12.37 -0.69 -17.77
N ALA A 193 12.55 -0.06 -16.59
CA ALA A 193 11.44 0.48 -15.83
C ALA A 193 10.80 1.69 -16.52
N VAL A 194 9.47 1.78 -16.43
CA VAL A 194 8.71 2.98 -16.79
C VAL A 194 8.41 3.80 -15.54
N ASN A 195 8.40 5.13 -15.66
CA ASN A 195 8.09 6.01 -14.54
C ASN A 195 6.62 6.42 -14.54
N VAL A 196 5.89 6.02 -13.50
CA VAL A 196 4.52 6.46 -13.24
C VAL A 196 4.42 6.89 -11.76
N PRO A 197 4.69 8.17 -11.44
CA PRO A 197 4.57 8.68 -10.08
C PRO A 197 3.23 8.34 -9.44
N TRP A 198 3.26 7.71 -8.27
CA TRP A 198 2.07 7.10 -7.63
C TRP A 198 0.86 8.05 -7.51
N SER A 199 1.12 9.34 -7.25
CA SER A 199 0.09 10.36 -7.05
C SER A 199 -0.73 10.65 -8.30
N GLN A 200 -0.24 10.28 -9.50
CA GLN A 200 -1.01 10.42 -10.73
C GLN A 200 -2.23 9.50 -10.76
N ALA A 201 -2.24 8.42 -9.98
CA ALA A 201 -3.38 7.51 -9.85
C ALA A 201 -4.46 8.02 -8.86
N ALA A 202 -4.18 9.08 -8.11
CA ALA A 202 -5.11 9.71 -7.19
C ALA A 202 -5.71 11.00 -7.79
N ALA A 203 -6.97 11.26 -7.45
CA ALA A 203 -7.68 12.50 -7.71
C ALA A 203 -7.36 13.57 -6.64
N GLU A 204 -7.83 14.79 -6.85
CA GLU A 204 -7.55 15.91 -5.94
C GLU A 204 -8.15 15.70 -4.54
N ASP A 205 -9.31 15.06 -4.43
CA ASP A 205 -9.94 14.69 -3.14
C ASP A 205 -9.25 13.50 -2.44
N GLY A 206 -8.25 12.89 -3.09
CA GLY A 206 -7.51 11.72 -2.62
C GLY A 206 -8.09 10.39 -3.11
N SER A 207 -9.26 10.38 -3.77
CA SER A 207 -9.87 9.15 -4.30
C SER A 207 -9.06 8.55 -5.44
N PHE A 208 -9.21 7.26 -5.69
CA PHE A 208 -8.61 6.64 -6.88
C PHE A 208 -9.32 7.15 -8.13
N ARG A 209 -8.56 7.45 -9.19
CA ARG A 209 -9.13 7.79 -10.51
C ARG A 209 -10.04 6.67 -11.06
N SER A 210 -10.84 7.01 -12.06
CA SER A 210 -11.67 6.02 -12.75
C SER A 210 -10.81 4.99 -13.48
N ASP A 211 -11.35 3.79 -13.68
CA ASP A 211 -10.63 2.70 -14.34
C ASP A 211 -10.15 3.09 -15.76
N ASP A 212 -10.93 3.91 -16.48
CA ASP A 212 -10.56 4.42 -17.82
C ASP A 212 -9.38 5.40 -17.75
N GLU A 213 -9.36 6.32 -16.78
CA GLU A 213 -8.23 7.21 -16.55
C GLU A 213 -6.98 6.45 -16.13
N LEU A 214 -7.12 5.43 -15.29
CA LEU A 214 -6.03 4.58 -14.84
C LEU A 214 -5.46 3.77 -16.02
N ARG A 215 -6.31 3.14 -16.85
CA ARG A 215 -5.86 2.44 -18.07
C ARG A 215 -5.13 3.38 -19.02
N ALA A 216 -5.65 4.60 -19.22
CA ALA A 216 -5.00 5.60 -20.05
C ALA A 216 -3.64 6.02 -19.48
N LEU A 217 -3.55 6.24 -18.16
CA LEU A 217 -2.33 6.62 -17.45
C LEU A 217 -1.20 5.60 -17.66
N TYR A 218 -1.47 4.33 -17.34
CA TYR A 218 -0.44 3.29 -17.45
C TYR A 218 -0.14 2.93 -18.91
N GLY A 219 -1.15 2.89 -19.78
CA GLY A 219 -0.97 2.64 -21.22
C GLY A 219 -0.12 3.73 -21.90
N ALA A 220 -0.31 5.00 -21.55
CA ALA A 220 0.50 6.10 -22.06
C ALA A 220 1.97 6.02 -21.62
N ALA A 221 2.24 5.42 -20.46
CA ALA A 221 3.60 5.16 -19.98
C ALA A 221 4.26 3.94 -20.63
N GLY A 222 3.55 3.21 -21.50
CA GLY A 222 4.06 2.03 -22.19
C GLY A 222 3.84 0.72 -21.44
N LEU A 223 3.03 0.71 -20.38
CA LEU A 223 2.63 -0.52 -19.70
C LEU A 223 1.57 -1.26 -20.53
N SER A 224 1.85 -2.52 -20.85
CA SER A 224 0.87 -3.45 -21.41
C SER A 224 -0.09 -3.92 -20.31
N LEU A 225 -1.39 -3.84 -20.60
CA LEU A 225 -2.47 -4.22 -19.68
C LEU A 225 -3.15 -5.54 -20.13
N ASP A 226 -2.37 -6.42 -20.76
CA ASP A 226 -2.80 -7.69 -21.37
C ASP A 226 -2.38 -8.92 -20.53
N ASP A 227 -2.53 -8.84 -19.21
CA ASP A 227 -2.08 -9.85 -18.23
C ASP A 227 -0.56 -10.07 -18.15
N SER A 228 0.23 -9.27 -18.87
CA SER A 228 1.68 -9.27 -18.79
C SER A 228 2.16 -9.02 -17.35
N PRO A 229 3.09 -9.84 -16.82
CA PRO A 229 3.51 -9.70 -15.43
C PRO A 229 4.18 -8.36 -15.11
N VAL A 230 3.84 -7.81 -13.94
CA VAL A 230 4.32 -6.50 -13.49
C VAL A 230 5.01 -6.60 -12.14
N THR A 231 6.07 -5.82 -11.96
CA THR A 231 6.72 -5.55 -10.68
C THR A 231 6.69 -4.04 -10.43
N VAL A 232 6.19 -3.62 -9.27
CA VAL A 232 6.12 -2.20 -8.87
C VAL A 232 7.09 -1.93 -7.73
N TYR A 233 7.74 -0.77 -7.72
CA TYR A 233 8.66 -0.38 -6.63
C TYR A 233 8.73 1.14 -6.41
N CYS A 234 9.14 1.54 -5.22
CA CYS A 234 9.37 2.94 -4.85
C CYS A 234 10.74 3.11 -4.14
N ARG A 235 10.79 3.73 -2.94
CA ARG A 235 11.99 3.70 -2.08
C ARG A 235 11.94 2.60 -1.02
N VAL A 236 10.80 2.42 -0.32
CA VAL A 236 10.66 1.44 0.77
C VAL A 236 9.36 0.62 0.77
N GLY A 237 8.64 0.57 -0.36
CA GLY A 237 7.53 -0.36 -0.61
C GLY A 237 6.11 0.17 -0.37
N GLU A 238 5.94 1.32 0.29
CA GLU A 238 4.67 1.89 0.71
C GLU A 238 3.89 2.54 -0.44
N ARG A 239 4.53 3.45 -1.19
CA ARG A 239 3.94 4.05 -2.41
C ARG A 239 3.71 3.04 -3.53
N SER A 240 4.59 2.04 -3.61
CA SER A 240 4.42 0.98 -4.59
C SER A 240 3.29 0.03 -4.20
N ALA A 241 2.96 -0.12 -2.91
CA ALA A 241 1.74 -0.83 -2.50
C ALA A 241 0.45 -0.12 -2.96
N HIS A 242 0.42 1.22 -2.96
CA HIS A 242 -0.68 1.98 -3.57
C HIS A 242 -0.83 1.67 -5.07
N THR A 243 0.27 1.67 -5.81
CA THR A 243 0.24 1.33 -7.25
C THR A 243 -0.04 -0.15 -7.49
N TRP A 244 0.43 -1.04 -6.61
CA TRP A 244 0.08 -2.46 -6.63
C TRP A 244 -1.44 -2.63 -6.49
N PHE A 245 -2.08 -1.93 -5.54
CA PHE A 245 -3.54 -1.97 -5.38
C PHE A 245 -4.26 -1.51 -6.66
N VAL A 246 -3.79 -0.42 -7.26
CA VAL A 246 -4.36 0.09 -8.52
C VAL A 246 -4.27 -0.94 -9.65
N LEU A 247 -3.09 -1.53 -9.88
CA LEU A 247 -2.89 -2.46 -10.97
C LEU A 247 -3.55 -3.82 -10.72
N HIS A 248 -3.41 -4.37 -9.52
CA HIS A 248 -3.90 -5.70 -9.15
C HIS A 248 -5.41 -5.69 -8.85
N GLU A 249 -5.86 -4.79 -7.98
CA GLU A 249 -7.23 -4.84 -7.44
C GLU A 249 -8.23 -4.03 -8.30
N LEU A 250 -7.83 -2.85 -8.81
CA LEU A 250 -8.74 -1.99 -9.59
C LEU A 250 -8.72 -2.33 -11.09
N LEU A 251 -7.53 -2.53 -11.66
CA LEU A 251 -7.38 -2.87 -13.08
C LEU A 251 -7.39 -4.39 -13.35
N ASP A 252 -7.48 -5.21 -12.30
CA ASP A 252 -7.62 -6.66 -12.36
C ASP A 252 -6.46 -7.37 -13.07
N LEU A 253 -5.24 -6.82 -12.99
CA LEU A 253 -4.05 -7.48 -13.54
C LEU A 253 -3.60 -8.65 -12.63
N PRO A 254 -3.45 -9.88 -13.15
CA PRO A 254 -3.34 -11.07 -12.33
C PRO A 254 -1.95 -11.36 -11.73
N ASP A 255 -0.86 -10.83 -12.28
CA ASP A 255 0.52 -11.07 -11.78
C ASP A 255 1.24 -9.74 -11.54
N VAL A 256 0.80 -9.03 -10.51
CA VAL A 256 1.44 -7.80 -10.02
C VAL A 256 2.11 -8.08 -8.68
N ARG A 257 3.41 -7.81 -8.60
CA ARG A 257 4.21 -7.99 -7.37
C ARG A 257 4.72 -6.66 -6.85
N ASN A 258 4.59 -6.43 -5.55
CA ASN A 258 5.24 -5.32 -4.88
C ASN A 258 6.67 -5.72 -4.51
N TYR A 259 7.67 -4.96 -4.97
CA TYR A 259 9.05 -5.09 -4.53
C TYR A 259 9.31 -4.14 -3.36
N ASP A 260 9.11 -4.63 -2.13
CA ASP A 260 9.18 -3.82 -0.91
C ASP A 260 10.61 -3.40 -0.53
N GLY A 261 11.63 -4.18 -0.93
CA GLY A 261 13.03 -3.77 -0.81
C GLY A 261 13.31 -2.44 -1.52
N SER A 262 12.67 -2.28 -2.70
CA SER A 262 12.59 -1.03 -3.47
C SER A 262 13.96 -0.39 -3.71
N TRP A 263 14.00 0.90 -4.06
CA TRP A 263 15.25 1.55 -4.44
C TRP A 263 16.29 1.64 -3.32
N VAL A 264 15.88 1.68 -2.05
CA VAL A 264 16.84 1.68 -0.92
C VAL A 264 17.64 0.38 -0.89
N GLU A 265 17.01 -0.77 -1.17
CA GLU A 265 17.76 -2.01 -1.35
C GLU A 265 18.50 -2.01 -2.70
N TYR A 266 17.78 -1.90 -3.82
CA TYR A 266 18.35 -2.06 -5.17
C TYR A 266 19.50 -1.12 -5.46
N GLY A 267 19.31 0.18 -5.21
CA GLY A 267 20.33 1.22 -5.37
C GLY A 267 21.47 1.12 -4.35
N SER A 268 21.47 0.11 -3.47
CA SER A 268 22.57 -0.21 -2.55
C SER A 268 23.20 -1.58 -2.83
N LEU A 269 22.69 -2.35 -3.80
CA LEU A 269 23.26 -3.65 -4.18
C LEU A 269 24.53 -3.45 -5.01
N VAL A 270 25.55 -4.27 -4.73
CA VAL A 270 26.80 -4.24 -5.49
C VAL A 270 26.62 -4.97 -6.82
N GLY A 271 26.91 -4.29 -7.93
CA GLY A 271 27.03 -4.90 -9.26
C GLY A 271 25.71 -5.19 -9.98
N VAL A 272 24.58 -4.70 -9.46
CA VAL A 272 23.31 -4.72 -10.21
C VAL A 272 23.32 -3.65 -11.30
N PRO A 273 22.63 -3.88 -12.43
CA PRO A 273 22.56 -2.89 -13.50
C PRO A 273 21.68 -1.70 -13.09
N VAL A 274 22.04 -0.49 -13.51
CA VAL A 274 21.30 0.76 -13.21
C VAL A 274 21.23 1.59 -14.48
N GLU A 275 20.08 2.21 -14.74
CA GLU A 275 19.85 3.16 -15.82
C GLU A 275 19.58 4.57 -15.26
N VAL A 276 19.90 5.61 -16.03
CA VAL A 276 19.71 7.03 -15.70
C VAL A 276 19.12 7.78 -16.87
#